data_AF-A0A2M7ESC5-F1
#
_entry.id   AF-A0A2M7ESC5-F1
#
_cell.length_a   1.000
_cell.length_b   1.000
_cell.length_c   1.000
_cell.angle_alpha   90.00
_cell.angle_beta   90.00
_cell.angle_gamma   90.00
#
_symmetry.space_group_name_H-M   'P 1'
#
loop_
_entity.id
_entity.type
_entity.pdbx_description
1 polymer ?
#
loop_
_entity_poly.entity_id
_entity_poly.type
_entity_poly.pdbx_seq_one_letter_code
_entity_poly.pdbx_strand_id
1 'polypeptide(L)'
;MQTRFPVAAAATKARSFLFLQGPHGPFFDRLGQMLRAAGAEVWRVGFNRGDSAFWRHRASYIAYTGMPGDWSARLEGLLDEKHVTDIVLYGDTRPIHAAAITAARARGLSVHVFEEGYLRPYWVTYERGGANGHSRLMHTP
;
A
#
# COMPACT_ATOMS: atom_id res chain seq x y z
N MET A 1 -18.24 -5.91 -24.72
CA MET A 1 -19.14 -6.44 -23.67
C MET A 1 -18.46 -6.19 -22.32
N GLN A 2 -18.83 -5.12 -21.61
CA GLN A 2 -18.20 -4.72 -20.34
C GLN A 2 -18.91 -5.43 -19.19
N THR A 3 -18.26 -6.42 -18.59
CA THR A 3 -18.73 -7.07 -17.37
C THR A 3 -18.36 -6.18 -16.18
N ARG A 4 -19.30 -5.34 -15.74
CA ARG A 4 -19.18 -4.64 -14.45
C ARG A 4 -19.52 -5.63 -13.34
N PHE A 5 -18.54 -5.98 -12.53
CA PHE A 5 -18.78 -6.70 -11.28
C PHE A 5 -19.45 -5.74 -10.29
N PRO A 6 -20.65 -6.04 -9.76
CA PRO A 6 -21.25 -5.23 -8.72
C PRO A 6 -20.50 -5.50 -7.41
N VAL A 7 -19.75 -4.51 -6.93
CA VAL A 7 -19.24 -4.54 -5.56
C VAL A 7 -20.38 -4.10 -4.66
N ALA A 8 -20.96 -5.03 -3.91
CA ALA A 8 -21.96 -4.72 -2.90
C ALA A 8 -21.38 -3.73 -1.89
N ALA A 9 -22.07 -2.61 -1.68
CA ALA A 9 -21.71 -1.63 -0.67
C ALA A 9 -22.08 -2.20 0.72
N ALA A 10 -21.15 -2.94 1.33
CA ALA A 10 -21.15 -3.07 2.79
C ALA A 10 -21.06 -1.65 3.37
N ALA A 11 -21.72 -1.39 4.51
CA ALA A 11 -21.56 -0.12 5.22
C ALA A 11 -20.07 0.04 5.58
N THR A 12 -19.33 0.79 4.75
CA THR A 12 -17.88 0.82 4.81
C THR A 12 -17.49 1.77 5.93
N LYS A 13 -17.01 1.19 7.04
CA LYS A 13 -16.15 1.93 7.97
C LYS A 13 -15.14 2.72 7.13
N ALA A 14 -15.04 4.03 7.34
CA ALA A 14 -14.15 4.90 6.58
C ALA A 14 -12.75 4.26 6.51
N ARG A 15 -12.27 3.99 5.28
CA ARG A 15 -10.97 3.37 5.04
C ARG A 15 -9.98 4.42 4.62
N SER A 16 -8.77 4.33 5.16
CA SER A 16 -7.64 5.19 4.82
C SER A 16 -6.44 4.32 4.48
N PHE A 17 -5.99 4.40 3.24
CA PHE A 17 -4.89 3.61 2.70
C PHE A 17 -3.61 4.44 2.64
N LEU A 18 -2.53 3.91 3.20
CA LEU A 18 -1.18 4.47 3.08
C LEU A 18 -0.35 3.62 2.11
N PHE A 19 -0.06 4.18 0.95
CA PHE A 19 0.79 3.57 -0.06
C PHE A 19 2.26 3.91 0.19
N LEU A 20 3.09 2.89 0.37
CA LEU A 20 4.56 2.95 0.40
C LEU A 20 5.14 2.52 -0.95
N GLN A 21 6.46 2.62 -1.13
CA GLN A 21 7.14 2.40 -2.42
C GLN A 21 6.55 1.22 -3.20
N GLY A 22 6.27 1.48 -4.49
CA GLY A 22 5.45 0.63 -5.34
C GLY A 22 6.21 0.15 -6.57
N PRO A 23 5.58 -0.68 -7.43
CA PRO A 23 6.17 -1.04 -8.71
C PRO A 23 6.33 0.20 -9.58
N HIS A 24 7.33 0.19 -10.46
CA HIS A 24 7.49 1.23 -11.45
C HIS A 24 6.27 1.26 -12.40
N GLY A 25 5.82 2.47 -12.75
CA GLY A 25 4.71 2.66 -13.69
C GLY A 25 3.38 3.04 -13.04
N PRO A 26 2.28 3.05 -13.82
CA PRO A 26 1.02 3.69 -13.43
C PRO A 26 0.12 2.83 -12.53
N PHE A 27 0.52 1.61 -12.18
CA PHE A 27 -0.36 0.65 -11.51
C PHE A 27 -0.88 1.18 -10.17
N PHE A 28 0.00 1.63 -9.28
CA PHE A 28 -0.42 2.16 -7.97
C PHE A 28 -1.24 3.44 -8.07
N ASP A 29 -0.95 4.33 -9.03
CA ASP A 29 -1.76 5.53 -9.26
C ASP A 29 -3.20 5.18 -9.67
N ARG A 30 -3.35 4.19 -10.58
CA ARG A 30 -4.66 3.68 -11.00
C ARG A 30 -5.39 3.00 -9.84
N LEU A 31 -4.70 2.19 -9.05
CA LEU A 31 -5.28 1.55 -7.87
C LEU A 31 -5.76 2.60 -6.86
N GLY A 32 -4.93 3.60 -6.57
CA GLY A 32 -5.28 4.71 -5.68
C GLY A 32 -6.44 5.56 -6.21
N GLN A 33 -6.56 5.73 -7.54
CA GLN A 33 -7.71 6.37 -8.17
C GLN A 33 -8.99 5.56 -7.94
N MET A 34 -8.94 4.24 -8.12
CA MET A 34 -10.10 3.35 -7.93
C MET A 34 -10.54 3.30 -6.46
N LEU A 35 -9.61 3.25 -5.51
CA LEU A 35 -9.92 3.28 -4.08
C LEU A 35 -10.58 4.61 -3.67
N ARG A 36 -10.09 5.75 -4.16
CA ARG A 36 -10.75 7.05 -3.93
C ARG A 36 -12.14 7.10 -4.56
N ALA A 37 -12.31 6.59 -5.78
CA ALA A 37 -13.62 6.50 -6.41
C ALA A 37 -14.61 5.59 -5.63
N ALA A 38 -14.10 4.63 -4.85
CA ALA A 38 -14.87 3.80 -3.95
C ALA A 38 -15.13 4.44 -2.56
N GLY A 39 -14.73 5.70 -2.35
CA GLY A 39 -14.98 6.44 -1.11
C GLY A 39 -13.92 6.29 -0.03
N ALA A 40 -12.76 5.69 -0.33
CA ALA A 40 -11.65 5.61 0.61
C ALA A 40 -10.71 6.82 0.53
N GLU A 41 -10.07 7.15 1.65
CA GLU A 41 -8.92 8.05 1.65
C GLU A 41 -7.66 7.30 1.19
N VAL A 42 -6.81 7.96 0.43
CA VAL A 42 -5.60 7.35 -0.12
C VAL A 42 -4.44 8.33 -0.07
N TRP A 43 -3.40 7.97 0.65
CA TRP A 43 -2.17 8.72 0.84
C TRP A 43 -1.00 7.97 0.23
N ARG A 44 -0.03 8.68 -0.34
CA ARG A 44 1.18 8.12 -0.94
C ARG A 44 2.41 8.71 -0.28
N VAL A 45 3.22 7.90 0.38
CA VAL A 45 4.57 8.30 0.79
C VAL A 45 5.53 8.00 -0.35
N GLY A 46 6.31 9.00 -0.75
CA GLY A 46 7.36 8.84 -1.74
C GLY A 46 8.74 9.02 -1.15
N PHE A 47 9.66 8.12 -1.53
CA PHE A 47 11.04 8.08 -1.03
C PHE A 47 12.06 8.49 -2.10
N ASN A 48 11.61 8.65 -3.35
CA ASN A 48 12.43 9.05 -4.48
C ASN A 48 11.59 9.80 -5.53
N ARG A 49 12.27 10.42 -6.51
CA ARG A 49 11.61 11.16 -7.61
C ARG A 49 10.70 10.28 -8.47
N GLY A 50 11.04 8.99 -8.65
CA GLY A 50 10.21 8.05 -9.40
C GLY A 50 8.82 7.89 -8.77
N ASP A 51 8.75 7.77 -7.45
CA ASP A 51 7.46 7.72 -6.73
C ASP A 51 6.60 8.96 -7.00
N SER A 52 7.24 10.14 -7.06
CA SER A 52 6.53 11.39 -7.38
C SER A 52 6.05 11.44 -8.82
N ALA A 53 6.90 11.01 -9.77
CA ALA A 53 6.60 11.04 -11.19
C ALA A 53 5.39 10.15 -11.54
N PHE A 54 5.27 8.99 -10.89
CA PHE A 54 4.21 8.02 -11.18
C PHE A 54 2.92 8.23 -10.39
N TRP A 55 2.90 9.07 -9.35
CA TRP A 55 1.68 9.38 -8.60
C TRP A 55 1.08 10.69 -9.09
N ARG A 56 -0.12 10.71 -9.68
CA ARG A 56 -0.74 11.91 -10.29
C ARG A 56 -1.47 12.80 -9.30
N HIS A 57 -2.08 12.21 -8.27
CA HIS A 57 -2.86 12.98 -7.30
C HIS A 57 -1.99 13.67 -6.25
N ARG A 58 -1.55 14.90 -6.55
CA ARG A 58 -0.58 15.64 -5.73
C ARG A 58 -1.07 15.96 -4.32
N ALA A 59 -2.37 16.20 -4.13
CA ALA A 59 -2.94 16.55 -2.83
C ALA A 59 -2.80 15.44 -1.77
N SER A 60 -2.59 14.19 -2.19
CA SER A 60 -2.38 13.08 -1.27
C SER A 60 -0.97 12.49 -1.31
N TYR A 61 -0.04 13.18 -1.96
CA TYR A 61 1.37 12.80 -2.00
C TYR A 61 2.13 13.43 -0.84
N ILE A 62 2.94 12.62 -0.15
CA ILE A 62 3.75 13.00 1.00
C ILE A 62 5.19 12.65 0.65
N ALA A 63 5.99 13.67 0.35
CA ALA A 63 7.42 13.47 0.12
C ALA A 63 8.12 13.20 1.46
N TYR A 64 8.78 12.05 1.59
CA TYR A 64 9.64 11.77 2.72
C TYR A 64 11.06 12.26 2.41
N THR A 65 11.50 13.29 3.12
CA THR A 65 12.83 13.91 2.96
C THR A 65 13.70 13.77 4.21
N GLY A 66 13.26 12.99 5.20
CA GLY A 66 14.00 12.70 6.44
C GLY A 66 15.07 11.64 6.25
N MET A 67 15.85 11.36 7.30
CA MET A 67 16.85 10.31 7.28
C MET A 67 16.20 8.92 7.40
N PRO A 68 16.82 7.83 6.90
CA PRO A 68 16.28 6.49 7.06
C PRO A 68 16.00 6.10 8.53
N GLY A 69 16.82 6.59 9.48
CA GLY A 69 16.65 6.32 10.91
C GLY A 69 15.39 6.96 11.52
N ASP A 70 14.92 8.08 10.97
CA ASP A 70 13.75 8.79 11.47
C ASP A 70 12.43 8.23 10.90
N TRP A 71 12.52 7.28 9.97
CA TRP A 71 11.36 6.78 9.22
C TRP A 71 10.31 6.17 10.13
N SER A 72 10.72 5.34 11.09
CA SER A 72 9.77 4.67 12.00
C SER A 72 8.94 5.69 12.78
N ALA A 73 9.58 6.72 13.35
CA ALA A 73 8.86 7.76 14.08
C ALA A 73 7.93 8.57 13.16
N ARG A 74 8.38 8.91 11.95
CA ARG A 74 7.53 9.61 10.98
C ARG A 74 6.32 8.77 10.56
N LEU A 75 6.54 7.47 10.35
CA LEU A 75 5.49 6.54 9.97
C LEU A 75 4.42 6.46 11.06
N GLU A 76 4.79 6.27 12.32
CA GLU A 76 3.82 6.22 13.43
C GLU A 76 2.93 7.47 13.44
N GLY A 77 3.54 8.66 13.29
CA GLY A 77 2.80 9.92 13.15
C GLY A 77 1.86 9.93 11.94
N LEU A 78 2.28 9.41 10.77
CA LEU A 78 1.41 9.30 9.59
C LEU A 78 0.20 8.39 9.84
N LEU A 79 0.42 7.26 10.52
CA LEU A 79 -0.65 6.30 10.81
C LEU A 79 -1.74 6.94 11.66
N ASP A 80 -1.34 7.77 12.64
CA ASP A 80 -2.26 8.50 13.53
C ASP A 80 -2.91 9.70 12.83
N GLU A 81 -2.10 10.57 12.20
CA GLU A 81 -2.53 11.78 11.49
C GLU A 81 -3.58 11.49 10.40
N LYS A 82 -3.45 10.35 9.72
CA LYS A 82 -4.29 9.98 8.57
C LYS A 82 -5.30 8.88 8.89
N HIS A 83 -5.42 8.48 10.16
CA HIS A 83 -6.30 7.41 10.62
C HIS A 83 -6.19 6.15 9.75
N VAL A 84 -4.95 5.74 9.45
CA VAL A 84 -4.66 4.69 8.46
C VAL A 84 -5.26 3.37 8.93
N THR A 85 -6.01 2.71 8.05
CA THR A 85 -6.59 1.38 8.27
C THR A 85 -5.86 0.29 7.48
N ASP A 86 -5.17 0.69 6.41
CA ASP A 86 -4.54 -0.20 5.44
C ASP A 86 -3.19 0.34 4.99
N ILE A 87 -2.17 -0.51 4.97
CA ILE A 87 -0.88 -0.20 4.35
C ILE A 87 -0.75 -1.01 3.06
N VAL A 88 -0.37 -0.33 1.98
CA VAL A 88 -0.14 -0.92 0.66
C VAL A 88 1.32 -0.75 0.28
N LEU A 89 2.00 -1.84 -0.07
CA LEU A 89 3.43 -1.82 -0.39
C LEU A 89 3.79 -2.84 -1.46
N TYR A 90 4.96 -2.66 -2.08
CA TYR A 90 5.51 -3.57 -3.08
C TYR A 90 6.81 -4.22 -2.60
N GLY A 91 6.73 -5.53 -2.33
CA GLY A 91 7.74 -6.33 -1.65
C GLY A 91 7.91 -5.98 -0.17
N ASP A 92 8.16 -6.98 0.68
CA ASP A 92 8.05 -6.85 2.13
C ASP A 92 9.38 -6.80 2.90
N THR A 93 10.50 -7.02 2.21
CA THR A 93 11.83 -7.13 2.83
C THR A 93 12.60 -5.80 2.96
N ARG A 94 12.20 -4.76 2.23
CA ARG A 94 12.87 -3.45 2.28
C ARG A 94 12.77 -2.86 3.69
N PRO A 95 13.82 -2.23 4.26
CA PRO A 95 13.77 -1.70 5.63
C PRO A 95 12.57 -0.79 5.90
N ILE A 96 12.23 0.10 4.96
CA ILE A 96 11.06 0.99 5.07
C ILE A 96 9.72 0.23 5.11
N HIS A 97 9.62 -0.91 4.41
CA HIS A 97 8.42 -1.75 4.35
C HIS A 97 8.35 -2.68 5.57
N ALA A 98 9.46 -3.30 5.97
CA ALA A 98 9.54 -4.13 7.16
C ALA A 98 9.15 -3.35 8.44
N ALA A 99 9.61 -2.10 8.56
CA ALA A 99 9.19 -1.19 9.63
C ALA A 99 7.68 -0.96 9.60
N ALA A 100 7.10 -0.73 8.42
CA ALA A 100 5.68 -0.50 8.27
C ALA A 100 4.80 -1.72 8.54
N ILE A 101 5.26 -2.90 8.15
CA ILE A 101 4.58 -4.15 8.45
C ILE A 101 4.57 -4.40 9.95
N THR A 102 5.69 -4.14 10.63
CA THR A 102 5.80 -4.26 12.09
C THR A 102 4.82 -3.32 12.79
N ALA A 103 4.83 -2.03 12.42
CA ALA A 103 3.91 -1.03 12.97
C ALA A 103 2.44 -1.38 12.70
N ALA A 104 2.12 -1.80 11.48
CA ALA A 104 0.77 -2.23 11.12
C ALA A 104 0.29 -3.42 11.95
N ARG A 105 1.13 -4.45 12.12
CA ARG A 105 0.80 -5.63 12.92
C ARG A 105 0.55 -5.26 14.38
N ALA A 106 1.39 -4.42 14.98
CA ALA A 106 1.20 -3.95 16.35
C ALA A 106 -0.12 -3.19 16.56
N ARG A 107 -0.59 -2.50 15.52
CA ARG A 107 -1.83 -1.69 15.53
C ARG A 107 -3.06 -2.43 14.98
N GLY A 108 -2.92 -3.68 14.54
CA GLY A 108 -4.02 -4.44 13.91
C GLY A 108 -4.47 -3.89 12.55
N LEU A 109 -3.59 -3.16 11.84
CA LEU A 109 -3.87 -2.62 10.51
C LEU A 109 -3.76 -3.72 9.43
N SER A 110 -4.53 -3.55 8.36
CA SER A 110 -4.46 -4.45 7.21
C SER A 110 -3.21 -4.16 6.38
N VAL A 111 -2.46 -5.20 6.02
CA VAL A 111 -1.26 -5.08 5.18
C VAL A 111 -1.50 -5.76 3.84
N HIS A 112 -1.36 -4.98 2.76
CA HIS A 112 -1.49 -5.41 1.37
C HIS A 112 -0.10 -5.42 0.72
N VAL A 113 0.41 -6.61 0.44
CA VAL A 113 1.72 -6.79 -0.19
C VAL A 113 1.51 -7.14 -1.65
N PHE A 114 2.10 -6.36 -2.54
CA PHE A 114 2.18 -6.63 -3.96
C PHE A 114 3.60 -7.08 -4.32
N GLU A 115 3.76 -7.93 -5.33
CA GLU A 115 5.08 -8.41 -5.77
C GLU A 115 5.17 -8.63 -7.28
N GLU A 116 6.40 -8.78 -7.78
CA GLU A 116 6.64 -9.17 -9.17
C GLU A 116 5.95 -10.51 -9.46
N GLY A 117 5.26 -10.59 -10.60
CA GLY A 117 4.64 -11.82 -11.05
C GLY A 117 5.69 -12.89 -11.35
N TYR A 118 5.98 -13.76 -10.39
CA TYR A 118 7.00 -14.82 -10.48
C TYR A 118 6.93 -15.69 -11.76
N LEU A 119 5.73 -15.87 -12.31
CA LEU A 119 5.49 -16.85 -13.38
C LEU A 119 5.06 -16.22 -14.72
N ARG A 120 4.73 -14.93 -14.78
CA ARG A 120 4.20 -14.30 -16.00
C ARG A 120 4.61 -12.82 -16.14
N PRO A 121 5.25 -12.43 -17.25
CA PRO A 121 5.48 -11.02 -17.57
C PRO A 121 4.18 -10.22 -17.56
N TYR A 122 4.25 -8.97 -17.10
CA TYR A 122 3.12 -8.02 -17.02
C TYR A 122 2.07 -8.30 -15.92
N TRP A 123 2.35 -9.23 -15.00
CA TRP A 123 1.49 -9.50 -13.85
C TRP A 123 2.09 -9.00 -12.54
N VAL A 124 1.21 -8.68 -11.60
CA VAL A 124 1.52 -8.38 -10.20
C VAL A 124 0.77 -9.38 -9.32
N THR A 125 1.42 -9.92 -8.30
CA THR A 125 0.76 -10.75 -7.28
C THR A 125 0.30 -9.88 -6.13
N TYR A 126 -0.72 -10.33 -5.39
CA TYR A 126 -1.27 -9.63 -4.23
C TYR A 126 -1.56 -10.63 -3.11
N GLU A 127 -1.04 -10.33 -1.91
CA GLU A 127 -1.25 -11.11 -0.71
C GLU A 127 -1.52 -10.22 0.52
N ARG A 128 -2.20 -10.78 1.52
CA ARG A 128 -2.42 -10.11 2.81
C ARG A 128 -1.46 -10.63 3.87
N GLY A 129 -0.76 -9.70 4.52
CA GLY A 129 0.08 -9.98 5.69
C GLY A 129 1.54 -10.38 5.43
N GLY A 130 1.92 -10.63 4.17
CA GLY A 130 3.29 -10.98 3.75
C GLY A 130 3.29 -11.60 2.34
N ALA A 131 4.46 -11.63 1.68
CA ALA A 131 4.66 -12.32 0.40
C ALA A 131 5.93 -13.20 0.47
N ASN A 132 6.13 -14.07 -0.53
CA ASN A 132 7.30 -14.94 -0.62
C ASN A 132 7.50 -15.78 0.66
N GLY A 133 8.67 -15.70 1.31
CA GLY A 133 8.95 -16.40 2.56
C GLY A 133 8.05 -15.99 3.74
N HIS A 134 7.36 -14.85 3.64
CA HIS A 134 6.35 -14.42 4.63
C HIS A 134 4.91 -14.71 4.18
N SER A 135 4.72 -15.39 3.04
CA SER A 135 3.40 -15.81 2.58
C SER A 135 2.76 -16.78 3.57
N ARG A 136 1.44 -16.68 3.71
CA ARG A 136 0.65 -17.61 4.54
C ARG A 136 0.20 -18.85 3.75
N LEU A 137 0.61 -19.03 2.49
CA LEU A 137 0.17 -20.13 1.64
C LEU A 137 0.40 -21.50 2.30
N MET A 138 1.57 -21.71 2.91
CA MET A 138 1.92 -22.96 3.61
C MET A 138 1.12 -23.19 4.90
N HIS A 139 0.38 -22.18 5.36
CA HIS A 139 -0.46 -22.19 6.55
C HIS A 139 -1.96 -22.02 6.20
N THR A 140 -2.30 -22.07 4.91
CA THR A 140 -3.68 -22.05 4.45
C THR A 140 -4.18 -23.51 4.47
N PRO A 141 -5.32 -23.79 5.13
CA PRO A 141 -5.84 -25.16 5.26
C PRO A 141 -6.22 -25.79 3.92
#